data_AF-A0A0K8VMV6-F1
#
_entry.id   AF-A0A0K8VMV6-F1
#
_cell.length_a   1.000
_cell.length_b   1.000
_cell.length_c   1.000
_cell.angle_alpha   90.00
_cell.angle_beta   90.00
_cell.angle_gamma   90.00
#
_symmetry.space_group_name_H-M   'P 1'
#
loop_
_entity.id
_entity.type
_entity.pdbx_description
1 polymer ?
#
loop_
_entity_poly.entity_id
_entity_poly.type
_entity_poly.pdbx_seq_one_letter_code
_entity_poly.pdbx_strand_id
1 'polypeptide(L)'
;MEVEELTDIFYTSDKKGQVCRVKLNGQGFTLQRETTNNRSREQLIGLDDIVGSRCIVVKKDRRGCSMLCSSAAQNDGNRSDSGDDTKRKYNAITFQHNDASAYLYVFAYILNKKHLRNIIRRERTVLKLRFRSFDTFGDNMREAERWYHTVRAFKGRSLGYNDIDERRILVLLNPKSGSGKARDIFNRQVVPVLNEAEQPYDLHVTKHANYAREFVRVKVLDNYSGIVAVGGDGLFFEILNGLLMRADWLDARNIVLGIVPCGSGNGLARSIAHVCG
;
A
#
# COMPACT_ATOMS: atom_id res chain seq x y z
N MET A 1 3.17 -4.87 -24.60
CA MET A 1 1.77 -5.32 -24.51
C MET A 1 0.95 -4.26 -23.80
N GLU A 2 -0.13 -3.77 -24.38
CA GLU A 2 -1.07 -2.85 -23.70
C GLU A 2 -1.71 -3.57 -22.50
N VAL A 3 -1.86 -2.89 -21.36
CA VAL A 3 -2.66 -3.44 -20.24
C VAL A 3 -4.10 -3.15 -20.58
N GLU A 4 -4.90 -4.20 -20.67
CA GLU A 4 -6.32 -4.13 -21.01
C GLU A 4 -7.10 -3.32 -19.96
N GLU A 5 -7.95 -2.40 -20.41
CA GLU A 5 -8.91 -1.73 -19.53
C GLU A 5 -9.98 -2.73 -19.08
N LEU A 6 -10.36 -2.69 -17.80
CA LEU A 6 -11.41 -3.56 -17.25
C LEU A 6 -12.66 -2.74 -16.96
N THR A 7 -13.84 -3.31 -17.22
CA THR A 7 -15.13 -2.69 -16.90
C THR A 7 -16.10 -3.77 -16.44
N ASP A 8 -16.79 -3.53 -15.32
CA ASP A 8 -17.84 -4.42 -14.81
C ASP A 8 -18.88 -3.63 -13.99
N ILE A 9 -19.99 -4.28 -13.66
CA ILE A 9 -21.13 -3.72 -12.95
C ILE A 9 -21.20 -4.34 -11.54
N PHE A 10 -21.05 -3.49 -10.52
CA PHE A 10 -21.08 -3.89 -9.12
C PHE A 10 -22.34 -3.38 -8.42
N TYR A 11 -22.85 -4.19 -7.50
CA TYR A 11 -24.04 -3.86 -6.71
C TYR A 11 -23.62 -3.36 -5.33
N THR A 12 -24.15 -2.21 -4.92
CA THR A 12 -23.83 -1.61 -3.62
C THR A 12 -24.59 -2.30 -2.48
N SER A 13 -23.94 -2.50 -1.33
CA SER A 13 -24.56 -3.08 -0.12
C SER A 13 -25.49 -2.11 0.61
N ASP A 14 -25.29 -0.81 0.43
CA ASP A 14 -25.78 0.22 1.35
C ASP A 14 -27.18 0.73 0.97
N LYS A 15 -27.64 0.47 -0.26
CA LYS A 15 -28.98 0.82 -0.75
C LYS A 15 -29.46 -0.25 -1.73
N LYS A 16 -30.60 -0.89 -1.43
CA LYS A 16 -31.23 -1.89 -2.31
C LYS A 16 -31.35 -1.35 -3.74
N GLY A 17 -30.70 -2.02 -4.69
CA GLY A 17 -30.86 -1.78 -6.12
C GLY A 17 -29.97 -0.71 -6.75
N GLN A 18 -29.06 -0.06 -6.01
CA GLN A 18 -28.11 0.86 -6.65
C GLN A 18 -26.95 0.10 -7.31
N VAL A 19 -26.90 0.25 -8.63
CA VAL A 19 -25.87 -0.29 -9.53
C VAL A 19 -24.75 0.73 -9.68
N CYS A 20 -23.50 0.27 -9.61
CA CYS A 20 -22.31 1.06 -9.85
C CYS A 20 -21.51 0.42 -10.98
N ARG A 21 -21.42 1.10 -12.13
CA ARG A 21 -20.48 0.71 -13.17
C ARG A 21 -19.09 1.14 -12.75
N VAL A 22 -18.15 0.21 -12.80
CA VAL A 22 -16.76 0.44 -12.41
C VAL A 22 -15.88 0.18 -13.61
N LYS A 23 -15.02 1.14 -13.93
CA LYS A 23 -14.00 1.02 -14.97
C LYS A 23 -12.62 1.19 -14.34
N LEU A 24 -11.67 0.35 -14.71
CA LEU A 24 -10.26 0.45 -14.35
C LEU A 24 -9.43 0.66 -15.61
N ASN A 25 -8.64 1.73 -15.64
CA ASN A 25 -7.68 2.01 -16.70
C ASN A 25 -6.41 2.67 -16.14
N GLY A 26 -5.52 3.14 -17.03
CA GLY A 26 -4.26 3.78 -16.65
C GLY A 26 -4.40 5.05 -15.81
N GLN A 27 -5.58 5.66 -15.71
CA GLN A 27 -5.81 6.83 -14.86
C GLN A 27 -6.28 6.48 -13.45
N GLY A 28 -6.94 5.34 -13.25
CA GLY A 28 -7.60 5.06 -11.98
C GLY A 28 -8.79 4.11 -12.07
N PHE A 29 -9.54 4.09 -10.98
CA PHE A 29 -10.89 3.56 -10.95
C PHE A 29 -11.90 4.68 -11.17
N THR A 30 -12.76 4.51 -12.17
CA THR A 30 -13.91 5.38 -12.42
C THR A 30 -15.17 4.68 -11.97
N LEU A 31 -15.88 5.29 -11.01
CA LEU A 31 -17.11 4.79 -10.41
C LEU A 31 -18.28 5.62 -10.92
N GLN A 32 -19.17 5.03 -11.72
CA GLN A 32 -20.39 5.67 -12.20
C GLN A 32 -21.60 5.09 -11.48
N ARG A 33 -22.24 5.92 -10.65
CA ARG A 33 -23.44 5.54 -9.89
C ARG A 33 -24.68 6.17 -10.52
N GLU A 34 -25.66 5.35 -10.87
CA GLU A 34 -26.96 5.83 -11.32
C GLU A 34 -27.79 6.32 -10.13
N THR A 35 -28.31 7.54 -10.24
CA THR A 35 -29.29 8.07 -9.28
C THR A 35 -30.69 7.92 -9.85
N THR A 36 -31.70 7.87 -8.98
CA THR A 36 -33.13 7.76 -9.31
C THR A 36 -33.66 8.83 -10.27
N ASN A 37 -32.88 9.90 -10.52
CA ASN A 37 -33.27 11.02 -11.38
C ASN A 37 -32.55 11.01 -12.75
N ASN A 38 -32.07 9.86 -13.23
CA ASN A 38 -31.26 9.73 -14.46
C ASN A 38 -29.96 10.57 -14.48
N ARG A 39 -29.53 11.12 -13.34
CA ARG A 39 -28.24 11.79 -13.21
C ARG A 39 -27.19 10.77 -12.79
N SER A 40 -26.17 10.55 -13.60
CA SER A 40 -25.01 9.75 -13.22
C SER A 40 -24.07 10.61 -12.37
N ARG A 41 -23.61 10.07 -11.24
CA ARG A 41 -22.50 10.66 -10.47
C ARG A 41 -21.25 9.84 -10.76
N GLU A 42 -20.28 10.49 -11.37
CA GLU A 42 -18.95 9.92 -11.63
C GLU A 42 -17.98 10.30 -10.52
N GLN A 43 -17.18 9.34 -10.06
CA GLN A 43 -16.10 9.54 -9.13
C GLN A 43 -14.86 8.83 -9.64
N LEU A 44 -13.78 9.59 -9.87
CA LEU A 44 -12.46 9.06 -10.17
C LEU A 44 -11.68 8.86 -8.85
N ILE A 45 -11.11 7.67 -8.68
CA ILE A 45 -10.04 7.40 -7.72
C ILE A 45 -8.78 7.27 -8.55
N GLY A 46 -7.94 8.31 -8.54
CA GLY A 46 -6.74 8.37 -9.36
C GLY A 46 -5.72 7.31 -8.97
N LEU A 47 -4.94 6.84 -9.94
CA LEU A 47 -3.90 5.83 -9.72
C LEU A 47 -2.88 6.26 -8.64
N ASP A 48 -2.52 7.54 -8.63
CA ASP A 48 -1.59 8.14 -7.66
C ASP A 48 -2.15 8.19 -6.22
N ASP A 49 -3.48 8.15 -6.08
CA ASP A 49 -4.14 8.07 -4.77
C ASP A 49 -4.20 6.63 -4.25
N ILE A 50 -4.07 5.63 -5.13
CA ILE A 50 -4.16 4.21 -4.78
C ILE A 50 -2.81 3.75 -4.21
N VAL A 51 -2.82 3.33 -2.95
CA VAL A 51 -1.64 2.79 -2.27
C VAL A 51 -1.44 1.32 -2.61
N GLY A 52 -2.51 0.54 -2.62
CA GLY A 52 -2.46 -0.86 -3.01
C GLY A 52 -3.85 -1.50 -3.04
N SER A 53 -3.88 -2.82 -3.21
CA SER A 53 -5.13 -3.58 -3.28
C SER A 53 -4.93 -4.97 -2.71
N ARG A 54 -6.01 -5.70 -2.39
CA ARG A 54 -5.92 -7.06 -1.86
C ARG A 54 -7.17 -7.87 -2.16
N CYS A 55 -6.98 -9.08 -2.68
CA CYS A 55 -8.02 -10.09 -2.74
C CYS A 55 -8.23 -10.70 -1.35
N ILE A 56 -9.47 -10.74 -0.87
CA ILE A 56 -9.79 -11.26 0.46
C ILE A 56 -10.81 -12.38 0.36
N VAL A 57 -10.54 -13.45 1.12
CA VAL A 57 -11.51 -14.52 1.37
C VAL A 57 -12.22 -14.25 2.68
N VAL A 58 -13.56 -14.30 2.67
CA VAL A 58 -14.37 -14.19 3.88
C VAL A 58 -14.54 -15.59 4.48
N LYS A 59 -13.94 -15.82 5.64
CA LYS A 59 -14.22 -17.01 6.47
C LYS A 59 -15.38 -16.67 7.43
N LYS A 60 -16.28 -17.60 7.73
CA LYS A 60 -17.19 -17.49 8.88
C LYS A 60 -16.73 -18.49 9.94
N ASP A 61 -16.49 -18.02 11.16
CA ASP A 61 -16.26 -18.91 12.31
C ASP A 61 -17.54 -19.72 12.61
N ARG A 62 -17.41 -20.86 13.30
CA ARG A 62 -18.53 -21.72 13.72
C ARG A 62 -19.58 -20.98 14.59
N ARG A 63 -19.25 -19.78 15.08
CA ARG A 63 -20.12 -18.86 15.85
C ARG A 63 -20.80 -17.77 15.00
N GLY A 64 -20.66 -17.80 13.68
CA GLY A 64 -21.29 -16.83 12.76
C GLY A 64 -20.54 -15.51 12.57
N CYS A 65 -19.41 -15.27 13.25
CA CYS A 65 -18.54 -14.10 13.05
C CYS A 65 -17.72 -14.24 11.76
N SER A 66 -17.72 -13.23 10.91
CA SER A 66 -16.87 -13.17 9.71
C SER A 66 -15.42 -12.81 10.07
N MET A 67 -14.46 -13.61 9.59
CA MET A 67 -13.03 -13.32 9.62
C MET A 67 -12.52 -13.06 8.21
N LEU A 68 -11.61 -12.11 8.06
CA LEU A 68 -10.93 -11.79 6.80
C LEU A 68 -9.59 -12.50 6.77
N CYS A 69 -9.34 -13.34 5.77
CA CYS A 69 -8.00 -13.90 5.53
C CYS A 69 -7.42 -13.35 4.23
N SER A 70 -6.18 -12.86 4.35
CA SER A 70 -5.37 -12.34 3.23
C SER A 70 -4.59 -13.49 2.60
N SER A 71 -4.45 -13.52 1.28
CA SER A 71 -3.30 -14.15 0.62
C SER A 71 -2.13 -13.15 0.64
N ALA A 72 -0.97 -13.55 1.20
CA ALA A 72 0.28 -12.79 1.40
C ALA A 72 0.29 -11.68 2.49
N ALA A 73 1.30 -11.50 3.37
CA ALA A 73 2.56 -12.20 3.63
C ALA A 73 2.85 -12.19 5.15
N GLN A 74 3.45 -13.27 5.65
CA GLN A 74 3.92 -13.41 7.04
C GLN A 74 5.18 -12.55 7.23
N ASN A 75 5.17 -11.67 8.23
CA ASN A 75 6.37 -11.00 8.70
C ASN A 75 6.89 -11.76 9.92
N ASP A 76 7.41 -12.97 9.69
CA ASP A 76 8.10 -13.76 10.70
C ASP A 76 9.60 -13.72 10.42
N GLY A 77 10.34 -13.22 11.41
CA GLY A 77 11.78 -13.27 11.41
C GLY A 77 12.25 -14.72 11.39
N ASN A 78 13.18 -15.00 10.47
CA ASN A 78 14.16 -16.07 10.54
C ASN A 78 13.60 -17.52 10.52
N ARG A 79 13.56 -18.12 9.33
CA ARG A 79 13.91 -19.53 9.08
C ARG A 79 13.94 -19.81 7.58
N SER A 80 15.08 -20.31 7.13
CA SER A 80 15.29 -20.97 5.85
C SER A 80 14.61 -22.35 5.86
N ASP A 81 13.70 -22.60 4.92
CA ASP A 81 13.70 -23.88 4.19
C ASP A 81 12.91 -23.77 2.87
N SER A 82 13.22 -24.71 2.01
CA SER A 82 13.06 -24.81 0.57
C SER A 82 11.68 -25.31 0.11
N GLY A 83 11.27 -24.84 -1.09
CA GLY A 83 10.46 -25.59 -2.07
C GLY A 83 8.99 -25.97 -1.75
N ASP A 84 8.08 -25.47 -2.59
CA ASP A 84 6.72 -26.02 -2.85
C ASP A 84 5.62 -25.80 -1.78
N ASP A 85 5.56 -24.59 -1.21
CA ASP A 85 4.59 -24.25 -0.17
C ASP A 85 3.34 -23.49 -0.67
N THR A 86 3.35 -23.02 -1.92
CA THR A 86 2.27 -22.19 -2.50
C THR A 86 1.00 -22.99 -2.79
N LYS A 87 1.12 -24.28 -3.16
CA LYS A 87 -0.06 -25.14 -3.42
C LYS A 87 -0.70 -25.68 -2.14
N ARG A 88 0.04 -25.79 -1.04
CA ARG A 88 -0.47 -26.37 0.23
C ARG A 88 -1.25 -25.38 1.08
N LYS A 89 -0.94 -24.07 1.03
CA LYS A 89 -1.65 -23.05 1.83
C LYS A 89 -3.11 -22.82 1.42
N TYR A 90 -3.52 -23.16 0.19
CA TYR A 90 -4.90 -23.00 -0.29
C TYR A 90 -5.82 -24.19 0.02
N ASN A 91 -5.26 -25.37 0.33
CA ASN A 91 -6.04 -26.61 0.45
C ASN A 91 -6.66 -26.88 1.83
N ALA A 92 -6.56 -25.95 2.79
CA ALA A 92 -7.14 -26.10 4.13
C ALA A 92 -8.18 -25.01 4.48
N ILE A 93 -8.92 -24.51 3.49
CA ILE A 93 -10.04 -23.59 3.70
C ILE A 93 -11.34 -24.39 3.57
N THR A 94 -11.94 -24.76 4.70
CA THR A 94 -13.29 -25.33 4.72
C THR A 94 -14.29 -24.23 4.41
N PHE A 95 -14.74 -24.15 3.15
CA PHE A 95 -15.82 -23.27 2.71
C PHE A 95 -17.16 -23.83 3.20
N GLN A 96 -17.99 -23.01 3.86
CA GLN A 96 -19.41 -23.32 3.99
C GLN A 96 -20.18 -22.72 2.81
N HIS A 97 -21.05 -23.56 2.27
CA HIS A 97 -21.58 -23.62 0.92
C HIS A 97 -22.56 -22.52 0.45
N ASN A 98 -22.58 -21.31 1.04
CA ASN A 98 -23.69 -20.36 0.76
C ASN A 98 -23.33 -19.00 0.17
N ASP A 99 -22.05 -18.66 0.00
CA ASP A 99 -21.66 -17.44 -0.71
C ASP A 99 -20.42 -17.69 -1.56
N ALA A 100 -20.62 -17.85 -2.87
CA ALA A 100 -19.55 -18.05 -3.85
C ALA A 100 -18.78 -16.75 -4.17
N SER A 101 -19.01 -15.66 -3.43
CA SER A 101 -18.41 -14.36 -3.76
C SER A 101 -16.94 -14.27 -3.42
N ALA A 102 -16.18 -13.56 -4.26
CA ALA A 102 -14.84 -13.08 -3.97
C ALA A 102 -14.83 -11.55 -3.77
N TYR A 103 -13.80 -11.02 -3.12
CA TYR A 103 -13.70 -9.59 -2.83
C TYR A 103 -12.33 -9.03 -3.19
N LEU A 104 -12.34 -7.87 -3.85
CA LEU A 104 -11.15 -7.03 -4.02
C LEU A 104 -11.32 -5.75 -3.19
N TYR A 105 -10.33 -5.46 -2.36
CA TYR A 105 -10.22 -4.23 -1.60
C TYR A 105 -9.16 -3.36 -2.26
N VAL A 106 -9.50 -2.13 -2.61
CA VAL A 106 -8.55 -1.14 -3.12
C VAL A 106 -8.41 -0.04 -2.09
N PHE A 107 -7.17 0.20 -1.64
CA PHE A 107 -6.83 1.15 -0.60
C PHE A 107 -6.31 2.44 -1.25
N ALA A 108 -7.02 3.55 -1.05
CA ALA A 108 -6.65 4.85 -1.60
C ALA A 108 -6.63 5.93 -0.51
N TYR A 109 -5.81 6.95 -0.71
CA TYR A 109 -5.66 8.08 0.21
C TYR A 109 -5.97 9.38 -0.52
N ILE A 110 -7.26 9.64 -0.74
CA ILE A 110 -7.75 10.71 -1.60
C ILE A 110 -7.58 12.07 -0.90
N LEU A 111 -7.08 13.07 -1.62
CA LEU A 111 -6.92 14.42 -1.10
C LEU A 111 -8.28 15.11 -0.90
N ASN A 112 -8.62 15.44 0.35
CA ASN A 112 -9.86 16.13 0.70
C ASN A 112 -9.58 17.61 0.97
N LYS A 113 -10.18 18.50 0.17
CA LYS A 113 -10.12 19.96 0.33
C LYS A 113 -11.38 20.45 1.02
N LYS A 114 -11.37 20.55 2.36
CA LYS A 114 -12.48 21.16 3.10
C LYS A 114 -12.37 22.68 3.08
N HIS A 115 -13.23 23.33 2.28
CA HIS A 115 -13.25 24.78 2.08
C HIS A 115 -13.36 25.62 3.37
N LEU A 116 -13.95 25.07 4.44
CA LEU A 116 -14.20 25.85 5.67
C LEU A 116 -12.99 26.05 6.59
N ARG A 117 -11.88 25.33 6.44
CA ARG A 117 -10.75 25.40 7.41
C ARG A 117 -9.35 25.50 6.79
N ASN A 118 -9.20 25.57 5.46
CA ASN A 118 -7.90 25.45 4.78
C ASN A 118 -7.06 24.24 5.25
N ILE A 119 -7.71 23.19 5.75
CA ILE A 119 -7.06 21.95 6.14
C ILE A 119 -7.12 21.03 4.93
N ILE A 120 -5.98 20.87 4.27
CA ILE A 120 -5.76 19.90 3.22
C ILE A 120 -5.25 18.62 3.88
N ARG A 121 -5.96 17.51 3.70
CA ARG A 121 -5.50 16.21 4.21
C ARG A 121 -5.93 15.08 3.28
N ARG A 122 -5.09 14.07 3.17
CA ARG A 122 -5.48 12.81 2.53
C ARG A 122 -6.34 11.99 3.48
N GLU A 123 -7.41 11.41 2.95
CA GLU A 123 -8.37 10.61 3.70
C GLU A 123 -8.39 9.19 3.14
N ARG A 124 -8.18 8.22 4.03
CA ARG A 124 -8.18 6.81 3.67
C ARG A 124 -9.57 6.39 3.21
N THR A 125 -9.66 5.92 1.98
CA THR A 125 -10.85 5.44 1.30
C THR A 125 -10.63 3.99 0.86
N VAL A 126 -11.60 3.12 1.14
CA VAL A 126 -11.54 1.71 0.71
C VAL A 126 -12.65 1.45 -0.29
N LEU A 127 -12.28 1.19 -1.54
CA LEU A 127 -13.21 0.68 -2.54
C LEU A 127 -13.29 -0.84 -2.38
N LYS A 128 -14.49 -1.34 -2.11
CA LYS A 128 -14.77 -2.78 -1.96
C LYS A 128 -15.56 -3.25 -3.16
N LEU A 129 -14.97 -4.17 -3.94
CA LEU A 129 -15.60 -4.79 -5.09
C LEU A 129 -15.94 -6.23 -4.73
N ARG A 130 -17.22 -6.62 -4.90
CA ARG A 130 -17.71 -7.97 -4.64
C ARG A 130 -17.98 -8.65 -5.98
N PHE A 131 -17.21 -9.68 -6.29
CA PHE A 131 -17.32 -10.50 -7.49
C PHE A 131 -18.27 -11.65 -7.21
N ARG A 132 -19.33 -11.76 -8.00
CA ARG A 132 -20.40 -12.77 -7.85
C ARG A 132 -21.03 -13.16 -9.18
N SER A 133 -20.31 -12.94 -10.28
CA SER A 133 -20.81 -13.15 -11.64
C SER A 133 -20.80 -14.62 -12.03
N PHE A 134 -20.07 -15.46 -11.29
CA PHE A 134 -19.94 -16.90 -11.52
C PHE A 134 -20.52 -17.72 -10.37
N ASP A 135 -20.88 -18.97 -10.67
CA ASP A 135 -21.47 -19.91 -9.71
C ASP A 135 -20.44 -20.45 -8.71
N THR A 136 -19.15 -20.44 -9.06
CA THR A 136 -18.09 -20.97 -8.22
C THR A 136 -17.25 -19.86 -7.60
N PHE A 137 -16.82 -20.08 -6.36
CA PHE A 137 -15.89 -19.18 -5.67
C PHE A 137 -14.57 -19.03 -6.41
N GLY A 138 -14.05 -20.13 -6.97
CA GLY A 138 -12.79 -20.10 -7.72
C GLY A 138 -12.85 -19.18 -8.93
N ASP A 139 -13.98 -19.15 -9.64
CA ASP A 139 -14.15 -18.32 -10.84
C ASP A 139 -14.29 -16.84 -10.47
N ASN A 140 -15.07 -16.55 -9.43
CA ASN A 140 -15.16 -15.19 -8.87
C ASN A 140 -13.81 -14.70 -8.35
N MET A 141 -13.00 -15.58 -7.73
CA MET A 141 -11.65 -15.23 -7.27
C MET A 141 -10.71 -14.96 -8.43
N ARG A 142 -10.75 -15.77 -9.50
CA ARG A 142 -9.95 -15.54 -10.71
C ARG A 142 -10.23 -14.17 -11.33
N GLU A 143 -11.50 -13.76 -11.38
CA GLU A 143 -11.86 -12.43 -11.87
C GLU A 143 -11.37 -11.32 -10.91
N ALA A 144 -11.51 -11.51 -9.58
CA ALA A 144 -10.95 -10.57 -8.61
C ALA A 144 -9.42 -10.42 -8.73
N GLU A 145 -8.70 -11.53 -8.94
CA GLU A 145 -7.25 -11.58 -9.17
C GLU A 145 -6.87 -10.90 -10.48
N ARG A 146 -7.66 -11.05 -11.55
CA ARG A 146 -7.48 -10.31 -12.81
C ARG A 146 -7.48 -8.80 -12.55
N TRP A 147 -8.48 -8.30 -11.83
CA TRP A 147 -8.54 -6.88 -11.46
C TRP A 147 -7.36 -6.45 -10.59
N TYR A 148 -7.00 -7.25 -9.59
CA TYR A 148 -5.84 -7.01 -8.73
C TYR A 148 -4.53 -6.87 -9.53
N HIS A 149 -4.24 -7.82 -10.42
CA HIS A 149 -3.04 -7.79 -11.26
C HIS A 149 -3.05 -6.59 -12.21
N THR A 150 -4.20 -6.24 -12.78
CA THR A 150 -4.34 -5.05 -13.63
C THR A 150 -4.04 -3.76 -12.85
N VAL A 151 -4.51 -3.61 -11.60
CA VAL A 151 -4.16 -2.47 -10.75
C VAL A 151 -2.65 -2.39 -10.53
N ARG A 152 -2.00 -3.52 -10.19
CA ARG A 152 -0.55 -3.56 -9.97
C ARG A 152 0.23 -3.24 -11.25
N ALA A 153 -0.23 -3.72 -12.40
CA ALA A 153 0.39 -3.44 -13.69
C ALA A 153 0.31 -1.96 -14.06
N PHE A 154 -0.86 -1.32 -13.90
CA PHE A 154 -0.98 0.12 -14.13
C PHE A 154 -0.10 0.92 -13.15
N LYS A 155 -0.02 0.52 -11.87
CA LYS A 155 0.85 1.18 -10.89
C LYS A 155 2.34 1.05 -11.23
N GLY A 156 2.80 -0.13 -11.64
CA GLY A 156 4.20 -0.34 -12.04
C GLY A 156 4.62 0.60 -13.18
N ARG A 157 3.75 0.72 -14.21
CA ARG A 157 3.98 1.62 -15.35
C ARG A 157 4.00 3.09 -14.98
N SER A 158 3.06 3.52 -14.13
CA SER A 158 3.01 4.91 -13.65
C SER A 158 4.33 5.30 -12.94
N LEU A 159 4.94 4.36 -12.23
CA LEU A 159 6.22 4.55 -11.54
C LEU A 159 7.45 4.37 -12.45
N GLY A 160 7.27 4.07 -13.74
CA GLY A 160 8.37 3.86 -14.69
C GLY A 160 9.10 2.53 -14.54
N TYR A 161 8.55 1.59 -13.77
CA TYR A 161 9.11 0.24 -13.61
C TYR A 161 8.40 -0.75 -14.53
N ASN A 162 9.19 -1.60 -15.20
CA ASN A 162 8.65 -2.67 -16.07
C ASN A 162 8.06 -3.83 -15.27
N ASP A 163 8.55 -4.04 -14.04
CA ASP A 163 8.06 -5.03 -13.08
C ASP A 163 7.82 -4.37 -11.72
N ILE A 164 7.02 -5.02 -10.88
CA ILE A 164 6.77 -4.55 -9.52
C ILE A 164 8.08 -4.69 -8.72
N ASP A 165 8.59 -3.60 -8.15
CA ASP A 165 9.81 -3.63 -7.36
C ASP A 165 9.57 -4.42 -6.05
N GLU A 166 10.02 -5.67 -6.02
CA GLU A 166 9.90 -6.57 -4.87
C GLU A 166 10.94 -6.26 -3.77
N ARG A 167 11.87 -5.34 -4.03
CA ARG A 167 12.89 -4.95 -3.04
C ARG A 167 12.25 -4.27 -1.84
N ARG A 168 12.90 -4.45 -0.69
CA ARG A 168 12.39 -3.97 0.60
C ARG A 168 12.65 -2.47 0.75
N ILE A 169 11.90 -1.81 1.61
CA ILE A 169 12.26 -0.46 2.08
C ILE A 169 13.13 -0.59 3.33
N LEU A 170 14.27 0.11 3.37
CA LEU A 170 15.06 0.23 4.58
C LEU A 170 14.51 1.38 5.44
N VAL A 171 13.91 1.06 6.58
CA VAL A 171 13.37 2.06 7.51
C VAL A 171 14.36 2.28 8.65
N LEU A 172 14.85 3.52 8.78
CA LEU A 172 15.66 3.95 9.91
C LEU A 172 14.83 4.86 10.81
N LEU A 173 14.67 4.46 12.07
CA LEU A 173 13.79 5.14 13.02
C LEU A 173 14.56 5.65 14.22
N ASN A 174 14.45 6.95 14.52
CA ASN A 174 14.94 7.51 15.77
C ASN A 174 13.80 7.61 16.80
N PRO A 175 13.76 6.74 17.82
CA PRO A 175 12.63 6.67 18.75
C PRO A 175 12.51 7.94 19.61
N LYS A 176 13.61 8.65 19.84
CA LYS A 176 13.68 9.88 20.64
C LYS A 176 13.35 11.15 19.84
N SER A 177 13.00 11.04 18.56
CA SER A 177 12.66 12.22 17.74
C SER A 177 11.40 12.93 18.27
N GLY A 178 11.44 14.27 18.24
CA GLY A 178 10.32 15.12 18.63
C GLY A 178 9.92 14.91 20.09
N SER A 179 8.67 14.53 20.32
CA SER A 179 8.12 14.23 21.66
C SER A 179 8.41 12.80 22.16
N GLY A 180 9.34 12.07 21.51
CA GLY A 180 9.65 10.68 21.83
C GLY A 180 8.60 9.67 21.35
N LYS A 181 7.68 10.09 20.48
CA LYS A 181 6.54 9.30 19.99
C LYS A 181 6.76 8.71 18.59
N ALA A 182 7.97 8.81 18.03
CA ALA A 182 8.25 8.40 16.66
C ALA A 182 7.92 6.92 16.40
N ARG A 183 8.19 6.03 17.37
CA ARG A 183 7.84 4.60 17.30
C ARG A 183 6.33 4.38 17.23
N ASP A 184 5.57 5.12 18.04
CA ASP A 184 4.11 5.01 18.06
C ASP A 184 3.50 5.56 16.77
N ILE A 185 4.01 6.69 16.27
CA ILE A 185 3.60 7.27 14.98
C ILE A 185 3.87 6.29 13.86
N PHE A 186 5.06 5.69 13.82
CA PHE A 186 5.41 4.66 12.84
C PHE A 186 4.40 3.51 12.85
N ASN A 187 4.15 2.93 14.02
CA ASN A 187 3.23 1.80 14.16
C ASN A 187 1.77 2.16 13.82
N ARG A 188 1.31 3.36 14.17
CA ARG A 188 -0.10 3.76 13.99
C ARG A 188 -0.41 4.34 12.62
N GLN A 189 0.57 4.97 11.97
CA GLN A 189 0.34 5.73 10.74
C GLN A 189 1.09 5.17 9.54
N VAL A 190 2.33 4.70 9.71
CA VAL A 190 3.17 4.24 8.59
C VAL A 190 2.96 2.76 8.30
N VAL A 191 2.97 1.91 9.33
CA VAL A 191 2.78 0.45 9.18
C VAL A 191 1.48 0.09 8.44
N PRO A 192 0.32 0.71 8.74
CA PRO A 192 -0.91 0.41 7.99
C PRO A 192 -0.78 0.72 6.49
N VAL A 193 -0.13 1.83 6.14
CA VAL A 193 0.07 2.24 4.73
C VAL A 193 0.98 1.24 4.01
N LEU A 194 2.11 0.85 4.63
CA LEU A 194 3.04 -0.13 4.06
C LEU A 194 2.36 -1.50 3.88
N ASN A 195 1.53 -1.92 4.83
CA ASN A 195 0.77 -3.16 4.75
C ASN A 195 -0.27 -3.13 3.60
N GLU A 196 -0.95 -2.01 3.40
CA GLU A 196 -1.91 -1.82 2.31
C GLU A 196 -1.25 -1.74 0.94
N ALA A 197 -0.03 -1.23 0.88
CA ALA A 197 0.82 -1.24 -0.30
C ALA A 197 1.42 -2.63 -0.60
N GLU A 198 1.30 -3.59 0.32
CA GLU A 198 2.02 -4.87 0.29
C GLU A 198 3.55 -4.69 0.15
N GLN A 199 4.07 -3.60 0.72
CA GLN A 199 5.47 -3.22 0.59
C GLN A 199 6.29 -3.81 1.75
N PRO A 200 7.20 -4.76 1.50
CA PRO A 200 8.06 -5.29 2.54
C PRO A 200 9.08 -4.23 2.99
N TYR A 201 9.44 -4.26 4.28
CA TYR A 201 10.39 -3.31 4.85
C TYR A 201 11.21 -3.93 5.99
N ASP A 202 12.43 -3.41 6.17
CA ASP A 202 13.28 -3.71 7.33
C ASP A 202 13.37 -2.51 8.24
N LEU A 203 13.14 -2.71 9.54
CA LEU A 203 13.11 -1.64 10.52
C LEU A 203 14.34 -1.67 11.43
N HIS A 204 15.14 -0.63 11.35
CA HIS A 204 16.31 -0.42 12.18
C HIS A 204 16.12 0.79 13.09
N VAL A 205 16.14 0.56 14.40
CA VAL A 205 15.99 1.61 15.42
C VAL A 205 17.38 2.16 15.76
N THR A 206 17.55 3.48 15.65
CA THR A 206 18.82 4.13 15.97
C THR A 206 19.07 4.16 17.48
N LYS A 207 20.33 4.04 17.88
CA LYS A 207 20.72 3.87 19.29
C LYS A 207 21.41 5.10 19.88
N HIS A 208 22.15 5.85 19.07
CA HIS A 208 22.92 7.03 19.45
C HIS A 208 23.11 7.96 18.23
N ALA A 209 23.70 9.14 18.44
CA ALA A 209 24.03 10.08 17.37
C ALA A 209 25.06 9.48 16.40
N ASN A 210 24.94 9.76 15.11
CA ASN A 210 25.74 9.18 14.02
C ASN A 210 25.49 7.68 13.73
N TYR A 211 24.64 7.00 14.50
CA TYR A 211 24.34 5.59 14.26
C TYR A 211 23.84 5.34 12.84
N ALA A 212 22.94 6.19 12.32
CA ALA A 212 22.38 5.98 10.99
C ALA A 212 23.44 6.18 9.90
N ARG A 213 24.35 7.15 10.09
CA ARG A 213 25.49 7.39 9.20
C ARG A 213 26.39 6.15 9.13
N GLU A 214 26.79 5.63 10.28
CA GLU A 214 27.68 4.46 10.39
C GLU A 214 27.03 3.21 9.79
N PHE A 215 25.74 3.01 10.07
CA PHE A 215 24.97 1.87 9.57
C PHE A 215 24.85 1.91 8.04
N VAL A 216 24.42 3.03 7.46
CA VAL A 216 24.22 3.16 6.01
C VAL A 216 25.53 3.09 5.23
N ARG A 217 26.64 3.58 5.81
CA ARG A 217 27.97 3.53 5.19
C ARG A 217 28.42 2.12 4.83
N VAL A 218 28.02 1.11 5.61
CA VAL A 218 28.48 -0.29 5.44
C VAL A 218 27.38 -1.26 5.02
N LYS A 219 26.13 -0.82 4.98
CA LYS A 219 24.98 -1.68 4.64
C LYS A 219 24.98 -2.02 3.15
N VAL A 220 24.71 -3.28 2.78
CA VAL A 220 24.43 -3.64 1.37
C VAL A 220 23.04 -3.13 0.99
N LEU A 221 22.97 -2.32 -0.07
CA LEU A 221 21.75 -1.60 -0.46
C LEU A 221 20.99 -2.23 -1.63
N ASP A 222 21.57 -3.22 -2.32
CA ASP A 222 21.04 -3.84 -3.54
C ASP A 222 19.63 -4.44 -3.35
N ASN A 223 19.35 -4.95 -2.15
CA ASN A 223 18.06 -5.54 -1.79
C ASN A 223 16.99 -4.50 -1.40
N TYR A 224 17.31 -3.21 -1.51
CA TYR A 224 16.42 -2.12 -1.10
C TYR A 224 16.04 -1.22 -2.28
N SER A 225 14.76 -0.90 -2.37
CA SER A 225 14.22 0.07 -3.32
C SER A 225 14.38 1.52 -2.85
N GLY A 226 14.52 1.71 -1.54
CA GLY A 226 14.66 3.03 -0.94
C GLY A 226 14.98 2.98 0.55
N ILE A 227 15.39 4.13 1.10
CA ILE A 227 15.63 4.35 2.53
C ILE A 227 14.64 5.39 3.04
N VAL A 228 13.91 5.06 4.11
CA VAL A 228 12.96 5.98 4.76
C VAL A 228 13.45 6.35 6.15
N ALA A 229 13.65 7.65 6.36
CA ALA A 229 13.98 8.24 7.65
C ALA A 229 12.71 8.53 8.46
N VAL A 230 12.52 7.87 9.59
CA VAL A 230 11.42 8.13 10.53
C VAL A 230 11.95 8.89 11.74
N GLY A 231 11.90 10.22 11.66
CA GLY A 231 12.57 11.12 12.60
C GLY A 231 12.47 12.58 12.17
N GLY A 232 13.41 13.40 12.63
CA GLY A 232 13.57 14.78 12.15
C GLY A 232 14.66 14.91 11.07
N ASP A 233 14.92 16.15 10.65
CA ASP A 233 15.90 16.49 9.61
C ASP A 233 17.32 15.95 9.92
N GLY A 234 17.70 15.89 11.21
CA GLY A 234 19.00 15.35 11.64
C GLY A 234 19.21 13.87 11.32
N LEU A 235 18.15 13.05 11.38
CA LEU A 235 18.25 11.64 11.01
C LEU A 235 18.43 11.48 9.50
N PHE A 236 17.69 12.26 8.71
CA PHE A 236 17.83 12.30 7.27
C PHE A 236 19.25 12.74 6.86
N PHE A 237 19.78 13.76 7.55
CA PHE A 237 21.16 14.21 7.36
C PHE A 237 22.19 13.11 7.65
N GLU A 238 22.04 12.34 8.73
CA GLU A 238 22.93 11.22 9.01
C GLU A 238 22.91 10.17 7.89
N ILE A 239 21.72 9.81 7.39
CA ILE A 239 21.53 8.84 6.31
C ILE A 239 22.21 9.32 5.02
N LEU A 240 21.95 10.56 4.62
CA LEU A 240 22.50 11.14 3.40
C LEU A 240 24.04 11.16 3.44
N ASN A 241 24.62 11.62 4.56
CA ASN A 241 26.08 11.58 4.72
C ASN A 241 26.62 10.16 4.76
N GLY A 242 25.88 9.22 5.36
CA GLY A 242 26.24 7.79 5.36
C GLY A 242 26.38 7.25 3.94
N LEU A 243 25.45 7.61 3.03
CA LEU A 243 25.51 7.25 1.61
C LEU A 243 26.70 7.89 0.89
N LEU A 244 26.91 9.19 1.09
CA LEU A 244 27.98 9.94 0.41
C LEU A 244 29.39 9.53 0.86
N MET A 245 29.52 8.91 2.04
CA MET A 245 30.80 8.40 2.56
C MET A 245 31.15 6.98 2.08
N ARG A 246 30.30 6.36 1.26
CA ARG A 246 30.55 5.00 0.75
C ARG A 246 31.56 5.01 -0.39
N ALA A 247 32.23 3.88 -0.60
CA ALA A 247 33.12 3.71 -1.74
C ALA A 247 32.33 3.71 -3.08
N ASP A 248 31.13 3.14 -3.08
CA ASP A 248 30.17 3.03 -4.19
C ASP A 248 29.15 4.19 -4.20
N TRP A 249 29.50 5.37 -3.69
CA TRP A 249 28.55 6.49 -3.54
C TRP A 249 27.89 6.94 -4.86
N LEU A 250 28.58 6.76 -5.99
CA LEU A 250 28.06 7.10 -7.33
C LEU A 250 26.84 6.25 -7.71
N ASP A 251 26.79 5.00 -7.27
CA ASP A 251 25.65 4.11 -7.46
C ASP A 251 24.64 4.28 -6.33
N ALA A 252 25.14 4.37 -5.09
CA ALA A 252 24.31 4.52 -3.90
C ALA A 252 23.48 5.81 -3.90
N ARG A 253 23.91 6.89 -4.57
CA ARG A 253 23.14 8.14 -4.69
C ARG A 253 21.82 7.98 -5.45
N ASN A 254 21.66 6.91 -6.23
CA ASN A 254 20.44 6.65 -7.00
C ASN A 254 19.34 6.01 -6.14
N ILE A 255 19.64 5.61 -4.89
CA ILE A 255 18.63 5.07 -3.98
C ILE A 255 17.61 6.15 -3.61
N VAL A 256 16.32 5.80 -3.65
CA VAL A 256 15.25 6.73 -3.29
C VAL A 256 15.29 7.00 -1.79
N LEU A 257 15.23 8.28 -1.42
CA LEU A 257 15.17 8.71 -0.02
C LEU A 257 13.77 9.24 0.33
N GLY A 258 13.23 8.78 1.46
CA GLY A 258 11.97 9.25 2.02
C GLY A 258 12.14 9.77 3.44
N ILE A 259 11.25 10.69 3.84
CA ILE A 259 11.20 11.22 5.20
C ILE A 259 9.78 11.13 5.76
N VAL A 260 9.64 10.56 6.95
CA VAL A 260 8.43 10.61 7.77
C VAL A 260 8.69 11.55 8.94
N PRO A 261 8.09 12.76 8.94
CA PRO A 261 8.41 13.78 9.93
C PRO A 261 7.88 13.39 11.31
N CYS A 262 8.81 13.07 12.22
CA CYS A 262 8.55 12.79 13.64
C CYS A 262 9.40 13.67 14.57
N GLY A 263 10.17 14.61 14.03
CA GLY A 263 11.06 15.51 14.77
C GLY A 263 10.36 16.76 15.31
N SER A 264 11.11 17.57 16.08
CA SER A 264 10.72 18.93 16.46
C SER A 264 10.95 19.93 15.32
N GLY A 265 12.02 19.75 14.54
CA GLY A 265 12.25 20.39 13.24
C GLY A 265 11.99 19.40 12.10
N ASN A 266 11.06 19.75 11.21
CA ASN A 266 10.67 18.97 10.03
C ASN A 266 10.69 19.87 8.77
N GLY A 267 11.71 20.73 8.67
CA GLY A 267 11.79 21.73 7.60
C GLY A 267 11.86 21.07 6.23
N LEU A 268 12.67 20.00 6.11
CA LEU A 268 12.82 19.28 4.84
C LEU A 268 11.50 18.65 4.40
N ALA A 269 10.84 17.90 5.30
CA ALA A 269 9.57 17.25 4.99
C ALA A 269 8.48 18.26 4.60
N ARG A 270 8.46 19.42 5.26
CA ARG A 270 7.52 20.50 4.94
C ARG A 270 7.78 21.09 3.55
N SER A 271 9.04 21.36 3.21
CA SER A 271 9.41 21.90 1.89
C SER A 271 9.08 20.92 0.77
N ILE A 272 9.40 19.64 0.95
CA ILE A 272 9.03 18.58 -0.01
C ILE A 272 7.51 18.54 -0.20
N ALA A 273 6.75 18.47 0.89
CA ALA A 273 5.29 18.45 0.81
C ALA A 273 4.71 19.70 0.13
N HIS A 274 5.27 20.88 0.38
CA HIS A 274 4.83 22.12 -0.26
C HIS A 274 5.03 22.11 -1.79
N VAL A 275 6.15 21.56 -2.26
CA VAL A 275 6.46 21.45 -3.70
C VAL A 275 5.61 20.37 -4.37
N CYS A 276 5.30 19.28 -3.67
CA CYS A 276 4.53 18.16 -4.20
C CYS A 276 2.99 18.40 -4.23
N GLY A 277 2.49 19.46 -3.59
CA GLY A 277 1.06 19.82 -3.55
C GLY A 277 0.23 18.99 -2.56
#